data_AF-A0A8I0BT57-F1
#
_entry.id   AF-A0A8I0BT57-F1
#
_cell.length_a   1.000
_cell.length_b   1.000
_cell.length_c   1.000
_cell.angle_alpha   90.00
_cell.angle_beta   90.00
_cell.angle_gamma   90.00
#
_symmetry.space_group_name_H-M   'P 1'
#
loop_
_entity.id
_entity.type
_entity.pdbx_description
1 polymer ?
#
loop_
_entity_poly.entity_id
_entity_poly.type
_entity_poly.pdbx_seq_one_letter_code
_entity_poly.pdbx_strand_id
1 'polypeptide(L)'
;MLVHGRPSVYWDDEPRVPAICRTIDQVKAEFDGAGADVIPIREQASDELTDEQFEILWTVAVEQSSEIVSNSERPVEVSLLLTNLVDDLLIRGVESSYILSAVHRGFEINEDRAAEI
;
A
#
# COMPACT_ATOMS: atom_id res chain seq x y z
N MET A 1 31.84 14.59 46.74
CA MET A 1 31.97 13.42 45.82
C MET A 1 30.74 12.56 46.06
N LEU A 2 29.81 12.29 45.15
CA LEU A 2 29.81 12.22 43.69
C LEU A 2 28.44 12.65 43.13
N VAL A 3 28.45 13.09 41.88
CA VAL A 3 27.35 13.63 41.07
C VAL A 3 26.86 12.53 40.13
N HIS A 4 25.53 12.32 40.11
CA HIS A 4 24.65 11.91 39.00
C HIS A 4 24.80 10.54 38.32
N GLY A 5 23.63 9.99 37.98
CA GLY A 5 23.46 8.97 36.95
C GLY A 5 21.99 8.52 36.86
N ARG A 6 21.08 9.39 36.40
CA ARG A 6 19.78 8.93 35.90
C ARG A 6 20.05 7.97 34.73
N PRO A 7 19.28 6.89 34.54
CA PRO A 7 19.34 6.14 33.30
C PRO A 7 18.86 7.08 32.18
N SER A 8 19.78 7.46 31.32
CA SER A 8 19.47 8.07 30.03
C SER A 8 18.76 7.00 29.22
N VAL A 9 17.45 7.16 29.06
CA VAL A 9 16.70 6.48 28.01
C VAL A 9 17.24 7.08 26.72
N TYR A 10 18.12 6.36 26.04
CA TYR A 10 18.45 6.65 24.65
C TYR A 10 17.16 6.42 23.87
N TRP A 11 16.49 7.52 23.53
CA TRP A 11 15.57 7.52 22.41
C TRP A 11 16.45 7.31 21.18
N ASP A 12 16.36 6.14 20.56
CA ASP A 12 16.79 5.95 19.18
C ASP A 12 15.83 6.81 18.33
N ASP A 13 16.14 8.10 18.25
CA ASP A 13 15.53 9.07 17.32
C ASP A 13 16.13 8.91 15.92
N GLU A 14 16.36 7.68 15.48
CA GLU A 14 16.64 7.40 14.08
C GLU A 14 15.29 7.03 13.44
N PRO A 15 14.79 7.82 12.46
CA PRO A 15 13.59 7.45 11.75
C PRO A 15 13.86 6.09 11.11
N ARG A 16 13.27 5.04 11.69
CA ARG A 16 13.41 3.67 11.19
C ARG A 16 12.89 3.68 9.77
N VAL A 17 13.82 3.73 8.81
CA VAL A 17 13.50 3.67 7.38
C VAL A 17 12.61 2.43 7.20
N PRO A 18 11.33 2.63 6.81
CA PRO A 18 10.40 1.53 6.67
C PRO A 18 11.02 0.42 5.82
N ALA A 19 10.73 -0.84 6.15
CA ALA A 19 11.35 -1.98 5.47
C ALA A 19 11.22 -1.89 3.94
N ILE A 20 10.09 -1.36 3.45
CA ILE A 20 9.82 -1.10 2.04
C ILE A 20 10.84 -0.14 1.40
N CYS A 21 11.26 0.91 2.09
CA CYS A 21 12.25 1.86 1.58
C CYS A 21 13.63 1.20 1.44
N ARG A 22 14.02 0.36 2.41
CA ARG A 22 15.25 -0.44 2.33
C ARG A 22 15.20 -1.44 1.18
N THR A 23 14.06 -2.10 0.97
CA THR A 23 13.86 -3.02 -0.15
C THR A 23 13.92 -2.29 -1.49
N ILE A 24 13.31 -1.11 -1.60
CA ILE A 24 13.37 -0.28 -2.82
C ILE A 24 14.80 0.15 -3.11
N ASP A 25 15.55 0.62 -2.11
CA ASP A 25 16.93 1.08 -2.30
C ASP A 25 17.86 -0.08 -2.66
N GLN A 26 17.64 -1.25 -2.06
CA GLN A 26 18.36 -2.46 -2.40
C GLN A 26 18.07 -2.91 -3.83
N VAL A 27 16.79 -2.94 -4.25
CA VAL A 27 16.41 -3.27 -5.63
C VAL A 27 16.96 -2.23 -6.61
N LYS A 28 16.93 -0.93 -6.27
CA LYS A 28 17.54 0.12 -7.09
C LYS A 28 19.04 -0.05 -7.27
N ALA A 29 19.75 -0.43 -6.20
CA ALA A 29 21.19 -0.70 -6.25
C ALA A 29 21.51 -1.99 -7.05
N GLU A 30 20.62 -2.98 -7.04
CA GLU A 30 20.75 -4.20 -7.83
C GLU A 30 20.47 -3.97 -9.34
N PHE A 31 19.79 -2.88 -9.70
CA PHE A 31 19.40 -2.52 -11.08
C PHE A 31 20.26 -1.40 -11.69
N ASP A 32 21.58 -1.47 -11.50
CA ASP A 32 22.61 -0.55 -12.03
C ASP A 32 22.34 -0.05 -13.48
N GLY A 33 21.71 1.13 -13.59
CA GLY A 33 21.82 1.98 -14.78
C GLY A 33 20.76 1.86 -15.88
N ALA A 34 19.71 1.05 -15.73
CA ALA A 34 18.50 1.18 -16.56
C ALA A 34 17.46 2.04 -15.84
N GLY A 35 17.88 3.24 -15.40
CA GLY A 35 16.98 4.20 -14.79
C GLY A 35 15.92 4.62 -15.80
N ALA A 36 14.71 4.09 -15.66
CA ALA A 36 13.55 4.77 -16.22
C ALA A 36 13.58 6.20 -15.66
N ASP A 37 13.58 7.20 -16.53
CA ASP A 37 13.50 8.61 -16.13
C ASP A 37 12.34 8.74 -15.13
N VAL A 38 12.69 9.02 -13.87
CA VAL A 38 11.71 9.30 -12.84
C VAL A 38 11.15 10.68 -13.17
N ILE A 39 10.07 10.69 -13.95
CA ILE A 39 9.30 11.91 -14.20
C ILE A 39 8.76 12.35 -12.84
N PRO A 40 9.12 13.55 -12.34
CA PRO A 40 8.57 14.05 -11.09
C PRO A 40 7.05 14.04 -11.19
N ILE A 41 6.37 13.52 -10.17
CA ILE A 41 4.92 13.67 -10.05
C ILE A 41 4.67 15.18 -10.02
N ARG A 42 4.23 15.75 -11.15
CA ARG A 42 3.72 17.11 -11.18
C ARG A 42 2.59 17.13 -10.16
N GLU A 43 2.55 18.15 -9.31
CA GLU A 43 1.32 18.52 -8.62
C GLU A 43 0.28 18.78 -9.71
N GLN A 44 -0.45 17.72 -10.07
CA GLN A 44 -1.66 17.87 -10.85
C GLN A 44 -2.58 18.67 -9.94
N ALA A 45 -3.02 19.83 -10.44
CA ALA A 45 -4.20 20.47 -9.89
C ALA A 45 -5.24 19.36 -9.70
N SER A 46 -5.77 19.24 -8.49
CA SER A 46 -6.77 18.24 -8.13
C SER A 46 -7.99 18.45 -9.02
N ASP A 47 -8.02 17.82 -10.19
CA ASP A 47 -9.25 17.54 -10.90
C ASP A 47 -9.99 16.56 -10.01
N GLU A 48 -10.90 17.07 -9.17
CA GLU A 48 -11.79 16.25 -8.37
C GLU A 48 -12.49 15.27 -9.33
N LEU A 49 -12.31 13.97 -9.06
CA LEU A 49 -12.96 12.93 -9.83
C LEU A 49 -14.47 13.04 -9.62
N THR A 50 -15.23 12.90 -10.70
CA THR A 50 -16.68 12.75 -10.57
C THR A 50 -17.01 11.39 -9.94
N ASP A 51 -18.16 11.28 -9.28
CA ASP A 51 -18.62 10.02 -8.68
C ASP A 51 -18.63 8.88 -9.72
N GLU A 52 -19.05 9.15 -10.96
CA GLU A 52 -19.03 8.17 -12.06
C GLU A 52 -17.61 7.70 -12.41
N GLN A 53 -16.62 8.61 -12.42
CA GLN A 53 -15.23 8.24 -12.65
C GLN A 53 -14.67 7.41 -11.50
N PHE A 54 -15.06 7.75 -10.26
CA PHE A 54 -14.67 7.01 -9.07
C PHE A 54 -15.22 5.58 -9.09
N GLU A 55 -16.48 5.39 -9.49
CA GLU A 55 -17.09 4.06 -9.63
C GLU A 55 -16.45 3.21 -10.73
N ILE A 56 -16.06 3.82 -11.86
CA ILE A 56 -15.31 3.13 -12.91
C ILE A 56 -13.96 2.63 -12.37
N LEU A 57 -13.23 3.47 -11.64
CA LEU A 57 -11.94 3.10 -11.06
C LEU A 57 -12.09 1.95 -10.04
N TRP A 58 -13.14 1.97 -9.22
CA TRP A 58 -13.46 0.86 -8.32
C TRP A 58 -13.68 -0.45 -9.06
N THR A 59 -14.48 -0.41 -10.13
CA THR A 59 -14.77 -1.59 -10.94
C THR A 59 -13.50 -2.19 -11.53
N VAL A 60 -12.66 -1.35 -12.14
CA VAL A 60 -11.37 -1.77 -12.70
C VAL A 60 -10.44 -2.32 -11.62
N ALA A 61 -10.37 -1.68 -10.46
CA ALA A 61 -9.53 -2.13 -9.35
C ALA A 61 -9.96 -3.52 -8.84
N VAL A 62 -11.25 -3.77 -8.70
CA VAL A 62 -11.79 -5.08 -8.28
C VAL A 62 -11.49 -6.14 -9.33
N GLU A 63 -11.66 -5.83 -10.62
CA GLU A 63 -11.38 -6.76 -11.71
C GLU A 63 -9.91 -7.18 -11.74
N GLN A 64 -9.00 -6.22 -11.74
CA GLN A 64 -7.56 -6.48 -11.76
C GLN A 64 -7.09 -7.22 -10.50
N SER A 65 -7.61 -6.84 -9.34
CA SER A 65 -7.26 -7.52 -8.08
C SER A 65 -7.76 -8.97 -8.08
N SER A 66 -8.98 -9.21 -8.57
CA SER A 66 -9.55 -10.54 -8.70
C SER A 66 -8.75 -11.41 -9.68
N GLU A 67 -8.31 -10.86 -10.81
CA GLU A 67 -7.46 -11.55 -11.77
C GLU A 67 -6.13 -11.98 -11.15
N ILE A 68 -5.44 -11.07 -10.46
CA ILE A 68 -4.16 -11.35 -9.79
C ILE A 68 -4.31 -12.46 -8.76
N VAL A 69 -5.35 -12.41 -7.93
CA VAL A 69 -5.57 -13.41 -6.89
C VAL A 69 -5.96 -14.76 -7.50
N SER A 70 -6.86 -14.77 -8.48
CA SER A 70 -7.43 -16.00 -9.05
C SER A 70 -6.46 -16.74 -9.97
N ASN A 71 -5.62 -16.01 -10.71
CA ASN A 71 -4.63 -16.59 -11.62
C ASN A 71 -3.29 -16.89 -10.94
N SER A 72 -3.15 -16.61 -9.64
CA SER A 72 -1.90 -16.86 -8.93
C SER A 72 -1.69 -18.34 -8.65
N GLU A 73 -0.55 -18.87 -9.10
CA GLU A 73 -0.05 -20.19 -8.71
C GLU A 73 0.59 -20.18 -7.30
N ARG A 74 0.66 -19.00 -6.66
CA ARG A 74 1.39 -18.74 -5.42
C ARG A 74 0.49 -18.05 -4.37
N PRO A 75 -0.52 -18.75 -3.83
CA PRO A 75 -1.54 -18.14 -2.97
C PRO A 75 -1.01 -17.67 -1.61
N VAL A 76 0.05 -18.30 -1.10
CA VAL A 76 0.68 -17.90 0.18
C VAL A 76 1.37 -16.55 0.02
N GLU A 77 2.06 -16.33 -1.08
CA GLU A 77 2.76 -15.09 -1.40
C GLU A 77 1.78 -13.94 -1.65
N VAL A 78 0.66 -14.21 -2.31
CA VAL A 78 -0.44 -13.24 -2.44
C VAL A 78 -0.99 -12.85 -1.07
N SER A 79 -1.20 -13.81 -0.17
CA SER A 79 -1.69 -13.54 1.19
C SER A 79 -0.70 -12.70 2.01
N LEU A 80 0.60 -12.96 1.86
CA LEU A 80 1.65 -12.15 2.48
C LEU A 80 1.68 -10.72 1.92
N LEU A 81 1.53 -10.56 0.60
CA LEU A 81 1.46 -9.25 -0.04
C LEU A 81 0.27 -8.43 0.48
N LEU A 82 -0.91 -9.04 0.57
CA LEU A 82 -2.11 -8.39 1.11
C LEU A 82 -1.93 -7.98 2.57
N THR A 83 -1.31 -8.83 3.38
CA THR A 83 -1.04 -8.53 4.80
C THR A 83 -0.08 -7.34 4.93
N ASN A 84 1.01 -7.34 4.16
CA ASN A 84 1.96 -6.23 4.15
C ASN A 84 1.32 -4.91 3.67
N LEU A 85 0.40 -4.98 2.70
CA LEU A 85 -0.32 -3.79 2.23
C LEU A 85 -1.22 -3.21 3.34
N VAL A 86 -1.94 -4.07 4.07
CA VAL A 86 -2.76 -3.63 5.20
C VAL A 86 -1.89 -3.02 6.29
N ASP A 87 -0.77 -3.65 6.65
CA ASP A 87 0.16 -3.11 7.64
C ASP A 87 0.71 -1.74 7.23
N ASP A 88 1.10 -1.57 5.96
CA ASP A 88 1.58 -0.30 5.42
C ASP A 88 0.51 0.82 5.51
N LEU A 89 -0.75 0.50 5.23
CA LEU A 89 -1.86 1.44 5.35
C LEU A 89 -2.07 1.87 6.81
N LEU A 90 -2.03 0.91 7.74
CA LEU A 90 -2.16 1.19 9.17
C LEU A 90 -0.99 2.04 9.68
N ILE A 91 0.25 1.74 9.26
CA ILE A 91 1.45 2.52 9.61
C ILE A 91 1.34 3.97 9.10
N ARG A 92 0.71 4.18 7.93
CA ARG A 92 0.45 5.50 7.35
C ARG A 92 -0.74 6.23 7.99
N GLY A 93 -1.38 5.64 8.99
CA GLY A 93 -2.48 6.24 9.73
C GLY A 93 -3.84 6.12 9.05
N VAL A 94 -4.00 5.23 8.07
CA VAL A 94 -5.32 4.89 7.52
C VAL A 94 -6.07 4.09 8.57
N GLU A 95 -7.25 4.54 8.97
CA GLU A 95 -8.04 3.82 9.96
C GLU A 95 -8.51 2.46 9.43
N SER A 96 -8.52 1.45 10.30
CA SER A 96 -9.01 0.11 9.95
C SER A 96 -10.46 0.12 9.44
N SER A 97 -11.28 1.07 9.90
CA SER A 97 -12.65 1.32 9.44
C SER A 97 -12.71 1.61 7.93
N TYR A 98 -11.83 2.48 7.43
CA TYR A 98 -11.74 2.81 6.00
C TYR A 98 -11.25 1.62 5.18
N ILE A 99 -10.25 0.88 5.69
CA ILE A 99 -9.74 -0.32 5.02
C ILE A 99 -10.86 -1.38 4.91
N LEU A 100 -11.59 -1.63 6.01
CA LEU A 100 -12.71 -2.56 6.02
C LEU A 100 -13.84 -2.11 5.09
N SER A 101 -14.15 -0.81 5.06
CA SER A 101 -15.16 -0.25 4.14
C SER A 101 -14.77 -0.44 2.67
N ALA A 102 -13.50 -0.23 2.34
CA ALA A 102 -12.98 -0.47 0.99
C ALA A 102 -13.05 -1.94 0.59
N VAL A 103 -12.69 -2.85 1.51
CA VAL A 103 -12.81 -4.30 1.29
C VAL A 103 -14.27 -4.70 1.10
N HIS A 104 -15.19 -4.18 1.92
CA HIS A 104 -16.62 -4.46 1.80
C HIS A 104 -17.18 -3.99 0.45
N ARG A 105 -16.85 -2.76 0.03
CA ARG A 105 -17.25 -2.24 -1.28
C ARG A 105 -16.73 -3.12 -2.43
N GLY A 106 -15.50 -3.60 -2.33
CA GLY A 106 -14.94 -4.53 -3.33
C GLY A 106 -15.69 -5.85 -3.40
N PHE A 107 -16.17 -6.38 -2.26
CA PHE A 107 -17.02 -7.58 -2.24
C PHE A 107 -18.37 -7.33 -2.90
N GLU A 108 -19.06 -6.23 -2.58
CA GLU A 108 -20.34 -5.87 -3.20
C GLU A 108 -20.23 -5.80 -4.73
N ILE A 109 -19.23 -5.09 -5.25
CA ILE A 109 -19.02 -4.97 -6.71
C ILE A 109 -18.78 -6.35 -7.35
N ASN A 110 -18.02 -7.22 -6.68
CA ASN A 110 -17.77 -8.55 -7.20
C ASN A 110 -19.01 -9.45 -7.16
N GLU A 111 -19.86 -9.31 -6.14
CA GLU A 111 -21.16 -10.01 -6.03
C GLU A 111 -22.15 -9.53 -7.09
N ASP A 112 -22.29 -8.21 -7.26
CA ASP A 112 -23.13 -7.60 -8.29
C ASP A 112 -22.75 -8.14 -9.68
N ARG A 113 -21.44 -8.20 -9.98
CA ARG A 113 -20.93 -8.78 -11.23
C ARG A 113 -21.23 -10.26 -11.37
N ALA A 114 -21.08 -11.03 -10.30
CA ALA A 114 -21.37 -12.47 -10.34
C ALA A 114 -22.86 -12.76 -10.60
N ALA A 115 -23.75 -11.84 -10.24
CA ALA A 115 -25.18 -11.94 -10.50
C ALA A 115 -25.59 -11.54 -11.94
N GLU A 116 -24.72 -10.88 -12.70
CA GLU A 116 -24.96 -10.45 -14.10
C GLU A 116 -24.60 -11.52 -15.15
N ILE A 117 -24.01 -12.66 -14.74
CA ILE A 117 -23.57 -13.77 -15.60
C ILE A 117 -24.58 -14.93 -15.58
#